data_AF-A0A4V1T6R5-F1
#
_entry.id   AF-A0A4V1T6R5-F1
#
_cell.length_a   1.000
_cell.length_b   1.000
_cell.length_c   1.000
_cell.angle_alpha   90.00
_cell.angle_beta   90.00
_cell.angle_gamma   90.00
#
_symmetry.space_group_name_H-M   'P 1'
#
loop_
_entity.id
_entity.type
_entity.pdbx_description
1 polymer ?
#
loop_
_entity_poly.entity_id
_entity_poly.type
_entity_poly.pdbx_seq_one_letter_code
_entity_poly.pdbx_strand_id
1 'polypeptide(L)'
;MVSIAEPAPTRINPLAPNTFERVLAIGATLLLVAVIVALAKGYSEWGRVPWQVWPHLLTIMLATALTPVMLLRRRGDRPHRLLGTIWVISMIATAALSFNLRLINHGGLSLIHILSAWTLIQAPVIWWSARTHRVTMHRRSVRYMVLGALLVAGFFTFPFNRLMGHWLFG
;
A
#
# COMPACT_ATOMS: atom_id res chain seq x y z
N MET A 1 35.76 46.33 -6.26
CA MET A 1 35.43 45.12 -5.47
C MET A 1 34.05 44.65 -5.89
N VAL A 2 33.97 43.58 -6.68
CA VAL A 2 32.69 42.98 -7.10
C VAL A 2 32.16 42.16 -5.93
N SER A 3 31.04 42.59 -5.34
CA SER A 3 30.34 41.83 -4.30
C SER A 3 29.68 40.62 -4.95
N ILE A 4 30.27 39.44 -4.75
CA ILE A 4 29.70 38.18 -5.22
C ILE A 4 28.57 37.85 -4.23
N ALA A 5 27.32 38.14 -4.62
CA ALA A 5 26.16 37.77 -3.82
C ALA A 5 26.11 36.25 -3.69
N GLU A 6 26.24 35.74 -2.46
CA GLU A 6 26.08 34.31 -2.17
C GLU A 6 24.67 33.88 -2.60
N PRO A 7 24.55 32.78 -3.38
CA PRO A 7 23.24 32.29 -3.80
C PRO A 7 22.42 31.92 -2.56
N ALA A 8 21.19 32.42 -2.49
CA ALA A 8 20.30 32.18 -1.37
C ALA A 8 20.13 30.66 -1.13
N PRO A 9 20.20 30.19 0.13
CA PRO A 9 20.10 28.76 0.43
C PRO A 9 18.76 28.21 -0.07
N THR A 10 18.81 27.15 -0.87
CA THR A 10 17.63 26.45 -1.36
C THR A 10 16.81 25.92 -0.18
N ARG A 11 15.59 26.44 0.01
CA ARG A 11 14.67 25.94 1.05
C ARG A 11 14.23 24.52 0.69
N ILE A 12 14.83 23.52 1.33
CA ILE A 12 14.35 22.13 1.23
C ILE A 12 13.02 22.05 1.97
N ASN A 13 11.93 21.73 1.26
CA ASN A 13 10.64 21.49 1.89
C ASN A 13 10.58 20.05 2.44
N PRO A 14 10.64 19.84 3.77
CA PRO A 14 10.68 18.50 4.35
C PRO A 14 9.39 17.70 4.11
N LEU A 15 8.29 18.35 3.71
CA LEU A 15 7.00 17.73 3.41
C LEU A 15 6.85 17.34 1.94
N ALA A 16 7.76 17.77 1.05
CA ALA A 16 7.73 17.39 -0.35
C ALA A 16 8.06 15.90 -0.54
N PRO A 17 7.45 15.22 -1.54
CA PRO A 17 7.77 13.84 -1.86
C PRO A 17 9.23 13.71 -2.32
N ASN A 18 9.96 12.74 -1.77
CA ASN A 18 11.33 12.43 -2.20
C ASN A 18 11.35 11.33 -3.28
N THR A 19 12.52 11.08 -3.88
CA THR A 19 12.70 10.06 -4.93
C THR A 19 12.19 8.69 -4.52
N PHE A 20 12.49 8.28 -3.27
CA PHE A 20 12.02 7.00 -2.76
C PHE A 20 10.49 6.88 -2.74
N GLU A 21 9.78 7.93 -2.31
CA GLU A 21 8.31 7.95 -2.33
C GLU A 21 7.73 7.97 -3.74
N ARG A 22 8.42 8.57 -4.70
CA ARG A 22 8.04 8.49 -6.12
C ARG A 22 8.18 7.07 -6.65
N VAL A 23 9.27 6.38 -6.30
CA VAL A 23 9.45 4.96 -6.65
C VAL A 23 8.35 4.10 -6.02
N LEU A 24 8.02 4.32 -4.75
CA LEU A 24 6.91 3.61 -4.09
C LEU A 24 5.57 3.89 -4.78
N ALA A 25 5.31 5.13 -5.19
CA ALA A 25 4.09 5.51 -5.91
C ALA A 25 4.01 4.81 -7.28
N ILE A 26 5.10 4.82 -8.05
CA ILE A 26 5.18 4.10 -9.33
C ILE A 26 4.97 2.60 -9.13
N GLY A 27 5.63 2.00 -8.14
CA GLY A 27 5.45 0.58 -7.82
C GLY A 27 4.00 0.24 -7.47
N ALA A 28 3.33 1.08 -6.68
CA ALA A 28 1.92 0.89 -6.32
C ALA A 28 1.00 1.04 -7.55
N THR A 29 1.28 1.99 -8.42
CA THR A 29 0.54 2.16 -9.69
C THR A 29 0.71 0.95 -10.60
N LEU A 30 1.95 0.46 -10.80
CA LEU A 30 2.23 -0.72 -11.61
C LEU A 30 1.55 -1.97 -11.04
N LEU A 31 1.61 -2.15 -9.72
CA LEU A 31 0.92 -3.25 -9.03
C LEU A 31 -0.59 -3.19 -9.26
N LEU A 32 -1.20 -2.00 -9.09
CA LEU A 32 -2.64 -1.83 -9.31
C LEU A 32 -3.03 -2.16 -10.75
N VAL A 33 -2.27 -1.68 -11.73
CA VAL A 33 -2.50 -1.98 -13.15
C VAL A 33 -2.40 -3.49 -13.40
N ALA A 34 -1.36 -4.15 -12.89
CA ALA A 34 -1.20 -5.60 -13.02
C ALA A 34 -2.38 -6.38 -12.44
N VAL A 35 -2.89 -5.98 -11.26
CA VAL A 35 -4.07 -6.59 -10.63
C VAL A 35 -5.32 -6.37 -11.47
N ILE A 36 -5.55 -5.16 -11.99
CA ILE A 36 -6.70 -4.86 -12.85
C ILE A 36 -6.67 -5.70 -14.13
N VAL A 37 -5.50 -5.80 -14.78
CA VAL A 37 -5.33 -6.63 -15.98
C VAL A 37 -5.56 -8.10 -15.67
N ALA A 38 -5.02 -8.62 -14.56
CA ALA A 38 -5.27 -10.00 -14.13
C ALA A 38 -6.76 -10.27 -13.91
N LEU A 39 -7.48 -9.36 -13.23
CA LEU A 39 -8.92 -9.50 -13.01
C LEU A 39 -9.72 -9.50 -14.31
N ALA A 40 -9.37 -8.62 -15.25
CA ALA A 40 -10.02 -8.53 -16.54
C ALA A 40 -9.79 -9.81 -17.37
N LYS A 41 -8.57 -10.35 -17.39
CA LYS A 41 -8.25 -11.61 -18.07
C LYS A 41 -8.97 -12.81 -17.44
N GLY A 42 -9.08 -12.84 -16.12
CA GLY A 42 -9.69 -13.93 -15.35
C GLY A 42 -11.22 -13.90 -15.26
N TYR A 43 -11.91 -13.01 -15.98
CA TYR A 43 -13.35 -12.76 -15.80
C TYR A 43 -14.22 -14.02 -15.93
N SER A 44 -13.83 -14.95 -16.81
CA SER A 44 -14.52 -16.21 -17.06
C SER A 44 -14.48 -17.16 -15.85
N GLU A 45 -13.51 -16.99 -14.95
CA GLU A 45 -13.31 -17.84 -13.79
C GLU A 45 -13.81 -17.22 -12.47
N TRP A 46 -14.33 -16.00 -12.48
CA TRP A 46 -14.77 -15.30 -11.27
C TRP A 46 -15.76 -16.12 -10.43
N GLY A 47 -16.63 -16.91 -11.08
CA GLY A 47 -17.59 -17.78 -10.39
C GLY A 47 -16.96 -18.94 -9.61
N ARG A 48 -15.68 -19.26 -9.85
CA ARG A 48 -14.93 -20.31 -9.13
C ARG A 48 -14.20 -19.77 -7.89
N VAL A 49 -14.10 -18.45 -7.76
CA VAL A 49 -13.34 -17.81 -6.68
C VAL A 49 -14.19 -17.80 -5.41
N PRO A 50 -13.65 -18.27 -4.27
CA PRO A 50 -14.35 -18.19 -2.98
C PRO A 50 -14.75 -16.75 -2.67
N TRP A 51 -15.98 -16.57 -2.19
CA TRP A 51 -16.55 -15.23 -2.04
C TRP A 51 -15.72 -14.33 -1.09
N GLN A 52 -14.99 -14.91 -0.14
CA GLN A 52 -14.13 -14.23 0.83
C GLN A 52 -12.95 -13.49 0.19
N VAL A 53 -12.56 -13.87 -1.03
CA VAL A 53 -11.48 -13.21 -1.77
C VAL A 53 -11.90 -11.81 -2.21
N TRP A 54 -13.16 -11.62 -2.60
CA TRP A 54 -13.67 -10.33 -3.10
C TRP A 54 -13.55 -9.16 -2.11
N PRO A 55 -14.02 -9.26 -0.85
CA PRO A 55 -13.85 -8.17 0.11
C PRO A 55 -12.37 -7.91 0.44
N HIS A 56 -11.53 -8.95 0.49
CA HIS A 56 -10.08 -8.78 0.68
C HIS A 56 -9.47 -8.02 -0.50
N LEU A 57 -9.81 -8.43 -1.73
CA LEU A 57 -9.33 -7.84 -2.96
C LEU A 57 -9.78 -6.37 -3.11
N LEU A 58 -11.04 -6.07 -2.78
CA LEU A 58 -11.57 -4.71 -2.82
C LEU A 58 -10.80 -3.78 -1.88
N THR A 59 -10.54 -4.23 -0.64
CA THR A 59 -9.85 -3.42 0.37
C THR A 59 -8.38 -3.18 0.04
N ILE A 60 -7.65 -4.20 -0.43
CA ILE A 60 -6.25 -4.05 -0.87
C ILE A 60 -6.14 -3.19 -2.13
N MET A 61 -7.07 -3.33 -3.09
CA MET A 61 -7.10 -2.49 -4.31
C MET A 61 -7.33 -1.02 -3.97
N LEU A 62 -8.27 -0.73 -3.06
CA LEU A 62 -8.51 0.64 -2.59
C LEU A 62 -7.26 1.22 -1.91
N ALA A 63 -6.61 0.46 -1.01
CA ALA A 63 -5.38 0.90 -0.37
C ALA A 63 -4.25 1.15 -1.39
N THR A 64 -4.13 0.28 -2.39
CA THR A 64 -3.12 0.40 -3.45
C THR A 64 -3.37 1.62 -4.33
N ALA A 65 -4.63 1.88 -4.71
CA ALA A 65 -5.03 3.04 -5.52
C ALA A 65 -4.81 4.38 -4.79
N LEU A 66 -5.07 4.43 -3.48
CA LEU A 66 -4.86 5.64 -2.68
C LEU A 66 -3.39 5.94 -2.43
N THR A 67 -2.50 4.94 -2.52
CA THR A 67 -1.07 5.07 -2.22
C THR A 67 -0.34 6.13 -3.06
N PRO A 68 -0.36 6.10 -4.41
CA PRO A 68 0.30 7.13 -5.20
C PRO A 68 -0.28 8.53 -4.93
N VAL A 69 -1.61 8.62 -4.77
CA VAL A 69 -2.31 9.88 -4.49
C VAL A 69 -1.82 10.48 -3.17
N MET A 70 -1.80 9.70 -2.09
CA MET A 70 -1.39 10.19 -0.77
C MET A 70 0.11 10.50 -0.65
N LEU A 71 0.96 9.80 -1.41
CA LEU A 71 2.41 9.98 -1.39
C LEU A 71 2.87 11.20 -2.19
N LEU A 72 2.19 11.53 -3.28
CA LEU A 72 2.62 12.60 -4.20
C LEU A 72 1.96 13.95 -3.90
N ARG A 73 0.80 13.96 -3.24
CA ARG A 73 0.08 15.19 -2.92
C ARG A 73 0.69 15.97 -1.75
N ARG A 74 0.23 17.22 -1.57
CA ARG A 74 0.53 18.04 -0.39
C ARG A 74 0.16 17.31 0.90
N ARG A 75 1.03 17.38 1.92
CA ARG A 75 0.84 16.69 3.20
C ARG A 75 0.27 17.61 4.27
N GLY A 76 -0.46 17.05 5.22
CA GLY A 76 -0.95 17.75 6.43
C GLY A 76 -2.24 18.56 6.27
N ASP A 77 -2.75 18.72 5.05
CA ASP A 77 -4.04 19.35 4.75
C ASP A 77 -5.24 18.40 5.02
N ARG A 78 -6.46 18.94 4.96
CA ARG A 78 -7.69 18.15 5.20
C ARG A 78 -7.80 16.92 4.28
N PRO A 79 -7.58 17.03 2.96
CA PRO A 79 -7.68 15.85 2.11
C PRO A 79 -6.55 14.84 2.35
N HIS A 80 -5.35 15.22 2.81
CA HIS A 80 -4.32 14.24 3.19
C HIS A 80 -4.81 13.37 4.34
N ARG A 81 -5.44 13.99 5.33
CA ARG A 81 -5.95 13.31 6.52
C ARG A 81 -7.11 12.39 6.16
N LEU A 82 -8.01 12.82 5.26
CA LEU A 82 -9.12 11.98 4.79
C LEU A 82 -8.60 10.76 4.03
N LEU A 83 -7.75 10.96 3.03
CA LEU A 83 -7.17 9.86 2.23
C LEU A 83 -6.37 8.90 3.11
N GLY A 84 -5.57 9.44 4.04
CA GLY A 84 -4.82 8.63 5.00
C GLY A 84 -5.73 7.83 5.94
N THR A 85 -6.87 8.38 6.35
CA THR A 85 -7.86 7.68 7.17
C THR A 85 -8.46 6.50 6.42
N ILE A 86 -8.94 6.74 5.20
CA ILE A 86 -9.52 5.69 4.36
C ILE A 86 -8.48 4.61 4.12
N TRP A 87 -7.25 5.00 3.76
CA TRP A 87 -6.15 4.07 3.53
C TRP A 87 -5.84 3.21 4.77
N VAL A 88 -5.76 3.81 5.98
CA VAL A 88 -5.51 3.03 7.23
C VAL A 88 -6.63 2.04 7.50
N ILE A 89 -7.89 2.44 7.32
CA ILE A 89 -9.05 1.55 7.49
C ILE A 89 -8.98 0.40 6.47
N SER A 90 -8.67 0.69 5.21
CA SER A 90 -8.49 -0.31 4.16
C SER A 90 -7.36 -1.29 4.49
N MET A 91 -6.23 -0.83 5.03
CA MET A 91 -5.13 -1.70 5.44
C MET A 91 -5.52 -2.64 6.60
N ILE A 92 -6.26 -2.13 7.60
CA ILE A 92 -6.76 -2.96 8.71
C ILE A 92 -7.75 -4.01 8.20
N ALA A 93 -8.71 -3.60 7.37
CA ALA A 93 -9.70 -4.50 6.79
C ALA A 93 -9.03 -5.59 5.94
N THR A 94 -8.07 -5.21 5.08
CA THR A 94 -7.28 -6.13 4.27
C THR A 94 -6.58 -7.17 5.14
N ALA A 95 -5.86 -6.72 6.17
CA ALA A 95 -5.10 -7.59 7.05
C ALA A 95 -6.02 -8.54 7.84
N ALA A 96 -7.14 -8.04 8.37
CA ALA A 96 -8.12 -8.86 9.06
C ALA A 96 -8.72 -9.95 8.13
N LEU A 97 -9.12 -9.55 6.92
CA LEU A 97 -9.69 -10.47 5.93
C LEU A 97 -8.68 -11.53 5.46
N SER A 98 -7.38 -11.22 5.46
CA SER A 98 -6.34 -12.19 5.10
C SER A 98 -6.27 -13.39 6.05
N PHE A 99 -6.62 -13.20 7.34
CA PHE A 99 -6.67 -14.31 8.30
C PHE A 99 -7.84 -15.27 8.02
N ASN A 100 -8.95 -14.77 7.48
CA ASN A 100 -10.07 -15.64 7.06
C ASN A 100 -9.69 -16.48 5.83
N LEU A 101 -8.87 -15.94 4.92
CA LEU A 101 -8.34 -16.69 3.77
C LEU A 101 -7.41 -17.84 4.20
N ARG A 102 -6.74 -17.73 5.36
CA ARG A 102 -5.91 -18.81 5.93
C ARG A 102 -6.69 -20.10 6.16
N LEU A 103 -7.93 -19.99 6.66
CA LEU A 103 -8.78 -21.15 6.93
C LEU A 103 -9.10 -21.92 5.64
N ILE A 104 -9.18 -21.22 4.51
CA ILE A 104 -9.48 -21.81 3.19
C ILE A 104 -8.22 -22.48 2.61
N ASN A 105 -7.02 -21.94 2.87
CA ASN A 105 -5.75 -22.48 2.38
C ASN A 105 -5.09 -23.51 3.34
N HIS A 106 -5.91 -24.35 3.96
CA HIS A 106 -5.49 -25.48 4.82
C HIS A 106 -4.59 -25.09 6.01
N GLY A 107 -4.70 -23.86 6.52
CA GLY A 107 -4.03 -23.42 7.74
C GLY A 107 -2.55 -23.05 7.62
N GLY A 108 -1.97 -23.12 6.42
CA GLY A 108 -0.55 -22.85 6.18
C GLY A 108 -0.12 -21.43 6.56
N LEU A 109 0.76 -21.31 7.55
CA LEU A 109 1.39 -20.04 7.92
C LEU A 109 2.45 -19.65 6.87
N SER A 110 2.04 -18.87 5.88
CA SER A 110 2.98 -18.22 4.96
C SER A 110 3.52 -16.90 5.53
N LEU A 111 4.65 -16.44 4.97
CA LEU A 111 5.26 -15.12 5.26
C LEU A 111 4.25 -13.96 5.20
N ILE A 112 3.21 -14.11 4.37
CA ILE A 112 2.14 -13.13 4.16
C ILE A 112 1.31 -12.92 5.44
N HIS A 113 1.13 -13.95 6.27
CA HIS A 113 0.40 -13.83 7.54
C HIS A 113 1.17 -13.05 8.60
N ILE A 114 2.50 -13.20 8.60
CA ILE A 114 3.39 -12.39 9.45
C ILE A 114 3.26 -10.92 9.02
N LEU A 115 3.24 -10.66 7.71
CA LEU A 115 3.00 -9.31 7.18
C LEU A 115 1.61 -8.78 7.57
N SER A 116 0.57 -9.62 7.58
CA SER A 116 -0.76 -9.21 8.03
C SER A 116 -0.81 -8.87 9.52
N ALA A 117 -0.21 -9.69 10.39
CA ALA A 117 -0.11 -9.40 11.82
C ALA A 117 0.66 -8.10 12.06
N TRP A 118 1.80 -7.94 11.38
CA TRP A 118 2.57 -6.70 11.41
C TRP A 118 1.78 -5.50 10.92
N THR A 119 0.97 -5.65 9.87
CA THR A 119 0.09 -4.58 9.34
C THR A 119 -0.93 -4.13 10.38
N LEU A 120 -1.56 -5.06 11.10
CA LEU A 120 -2.53 -4.74 12.16
C LEU A 120 -1.90 -3.96 13.33
N ILE A 121 -0.62 -4.18 13.61
CA ILE A 121 0.12 -3.43 14.64
C ILE A 121 0.57 -2.07 14.09
N GLN A 122 1.08 -2.05 12.86
CA GLN A 122 1.71 -0.87 12.28
C GLN A 122 0.68 0.19 11.84
N ALA A 123 -0.54 -0.19 11.47
CA ALA A 123 -1.61 0.74 11.07
C ALA A 123 -2.05 1.68 12.22
N PRO A 124 -2.35 1.21 13.44
CA PRO A 124 -2.55 2.06 14.61
C PRO A 124 -1.36 2.99 14.90
N VAL A 125 -0.13 2.51 14.71
CA VAL A 125 1.08 3.33 14.90
C VAL A 125 1.16 4.46 13.86
N ILE A 126 0.77 4.21 12.61
CA ILE A 126 0.67 5.25 11.56
C ILE A 126 -0.36 6.30 11.95
N TRP A 127 -1.53 5.87 12.43
CA TRP A 127 -2.60 6.77 12.89
C TRP A 127 -2.15 7.61 14.09
N TRP A 128 -1.59 6.96 15.11
CA TRP A 128 -1.13 7.63 16.34
C TRP A 128 0.00 8.63 16.08
N SER A 129 0.98 8.27 15.25
CA SER A 129 2.06 9.19 14.86
C SER A 129 1.56 10.39 14.05
N ALA A 130 0.50 10.22 13.25
CA ALA A 130 -0.16 11.34 12.57
C ALA A 130 -0.88 12.27 13.56
N ARG A 131 -1.58 11.71 14.54
CA ARG A 131 -2.32 12.45 15.58
C ARG A 131 -1.41 13.21 16.55
N THR A 132 -0.26 12.63 16.87
CA THR A 132 0.76 13.24 17.75
C THR A 132 1.76 14.12 17.01
N HIS A 133 1.51 14.41 15.72
CA HIS A 133 2.37 15.25 14.88
C HIS A 133 3.83 14.78 14.79
N ARG A 134 4.08 13.47 15.00
CA ARG A 134 5.41 12.85 14.87
C ARG A 134 5.70 12.54 13.40
N VAL A 135 5.91 13.58 12.59
CA VAL A 135 5.98 13.51 11.11
C VAL A 135 7.04 12.52 10.62
N THR A 136 8.24 12.53 11.19
CA THR A 136 9.33 11.62 10.79
C THR A 136 8.94 10.15 11.00
N MET A 137 8.35 9.85 12.15
CA MET A 137 7.87 8.51 12.48
C MET A 137 6.71 8.10 11.57
N HIS A 138 5.71 8.97 11.40
CA HIS A 138 4.57 8.73 10.51
C HIS A 138 5.04 8.42 9.08
N ARG A 139 5.91 9.27 8.53
CA ARG A 139 6.46 9.13 7.18
C ARG A 139 7.23 7.82 7.01
N ARG A 140 8.06 7.44 8.00
CA ARG A 140 8.80 6.17 7.99
C ARG A 140 7.87 4.97 8.05
N SER A 141 6.88 4.98 8.93
CA SER A 141 5.91 3.89 9.08
C SER A 141 5.05 3.70 7.82
N VAL A 142 4.60 4.78 7.18
CA VAL A 142 3.86 4.70 5.90
C VAL A 142 4.73 4.09 4.81
N ARG A 143 6.01 4.50 4.69
CA ARG A 143 6.93 3.94 3.70
C ARG A 143 7.15 2.44 3.88
N TYR A 144 7.38 1.99 5.12
CA TYR A 144 7.54 0.57 5.39
C TYR A 144 6.27 -0.21 5.12
N MET A 145 5.11 0.34 5.45
CA MET A 145 3.83 -0.31 5.16
C MET A 145 3.60 -0.47 3.66
N VAL A 146 3.86 0.59 2.87
CA VAL A 146 3.75 0.51 1.40
C VAL A 146 4.75 -0.51 0.83
N LEU A 147 6.01 -0.46 1.25
CA LEU A 147 7.02 -1.40 0.75
C LEU A 147 6.69 -2.85 1.12
N GLY A 148 6.43 -3.14 2.40
CA GLY A 148 6.23 -4.50 2.89
C GLY A 148 4.82 -5.03 2.63
N ALA A 149 3.80 -4.35 3.14
CA ALA A 149 2.44 -4.85 3.14
C ALA A 149 1.69 -4.63 1.82
N LEU A 150 2.14 -3.71 0.95
CA LEU A 150 1.58 -3.56 -0.40
C LEU A 150 2.48 -4.15 -1.47
N LEU A 151 3.73 -3.68 -1.61
CA LEU A 151 4.56 -4.07 -2.75
C LEU A 151 5.11 -5.49 -2.61
N VAL A 152 5.70 -5.85 -1.47
CA VAL A 152 6.21 -7.22 -1.25
C VAL A 152 5.05 -8.21 -1.18
N ALA A 153 4.00 -7.91 -0.42
CA ALA A 153 2.81 -8.76 -0.38
C ALA A 153 2.16 -8.93 -1.77
N GLY A 154 2.02 -7.84 -2.52
CA GLY A 154 1.49 -7.81 -3.88
C GLY A 154 2.38 -8.58 -4.87
N PHE A 155 3.71 -8.51 -4.74
CA PHE A 155 4.60 -9.36 -5.52
C PHE A 155 4.29 -10.85 -5.30
N PHE A 156 4.07 -11.28 -4.06
CA PHE A 156 3.76 -12.67 -3.73
C PHE A 156 2.37 -13.15 -4.18
N THR A 157 1.52 -12.30 -4.78
CA THR A 157 0.22 -12.75 -5.32
C THR A 157 0.33 -13.39 -6.71
N PHE A 158 1.40 -13.10 -7.46
CA PHE A 158 1.58 -13.56 -8.85
C PHE A 158 2.39 -14.87 -9.01
N PRO A 159 3.57 -15.06 -8.40
CA PRO A 159 4.38 -16.26 -8.61
C PRO A 159 3.74 -17.50 -7.95
N PHE A 160 4.32 -18.67 -8.22
CA PHE A 160 3.97 -19.97 -7.58
C PHE A 160 2.59 -20.53 -7.96
N ASN A 161 2.19 -20.44 -9.23
CA ASN A 161 0.89 -20.95 -9.70
C ASN A 161 -0.32 -20.40 -8.91
N ARG A 162 -0.20 -19.16 -8.41
CA ARG A 162 -1.28 -18.47 -7.72
C ARG A 162 -2.29 -17.92 -8.70
N LEU A 163 -3.53 -17.76 -8.24
CA LEU A 163 -4.67 -17.30 -9.03
C LEU A 163 -4.39 -16.06 -9.89
N MET A 164 -3.83 -15.00 -9.30
CA MET A 164 -3.54 -13.76 -10.05
C MET A 164 -2.45 -13.93 -11.10
N GLY A 165 -1.44 -14.76 -10.84
CA GLY A 165 -0.42 -15.09 -11.82
C GLY A 165 -0.96 -15.94 -12.96
N HIS A 166 -1.83 -16.90 -12.64
CA HIS A 166 -2.51 -17.71 -13.64
C HIS A 166 -3.33 -16.82 -14.59
N TRP A 167 -4.12 -15.89 -14.05
CA TRP A 167 -4.88 -14.97 -14.89
C TRP A 167 -4.02 -13.97 -15.67
N LEU A 168 -2.89 -13.52 -15.10
CA LEU A 168 -2.06 -12.52 -15.74
C LEU A 168 -1.18 -13.11 -16.87
N PHE A 169 -0.59 -14.29 -16.66
CA PHE A 169 0.40 -14.88 -17.56
C PHE A 169 -0.07 -16.13 -18.30
N GLY A 170 -1.15 -16.77 -17.85
CA GLY A 170 -1.88 -17.79 -18.63
C GLY A 170 -2.68 -17.15 -19.75
#